data_AF-A0A5J4QNG1-F1
#
_entry.id   AF-A0A5J4QNG1-F1
#
_cell.length_a   1.000
_cell.length_b   1.000
_cell.length_c   1.000
_cell.angle_alpha   90.00
_cell.angle_beta   90.00
_cell.angle_gamma   90.00
#
_symmetry.space_group_name_H-M   'P 1'
#
loop_
_entity.id
_entity.type
_entity.pdbx_description
1 polymer ?
#
loop_
_entity_poly.entity_id
_entity_poly.type
_entity_poly.pdbx_seq_one_letter_code
_entity_poly.pdbx_strand_id
1 'polypeptide(L)'
;MQINPELQLAWDVVEKTGTHLFLTGKAGTGKTTFLQKLKGASPKRMVVVAPTGIAAINAGGVTIHSFFQLPFAPYVPDSTLNTQQHAYKFGREKINIIRSMDMLVIDEVSMVRADLLDAVDAALRRYRNQSKPFGGVQLLMIGDMQQLTPVLKDHDWELLSQYYNTGFFFDSLALKNTEYVTIELKKVYRQSDTHFIHLLNKIRNNEADDAVLSELNKRYIPNFRPNDESEGYIRITTHNYQTQQHNDFRLNALAGQAYSFRAETEGNFPESSYPADISLTLKKGAQIMFIKNDSSMEKRFYNGKIGFVTEVDENSIWVRANDDEHDFQLAIEKWTNSKYSLNPQTKEITEEVEGTFRQYPIRLAWAITIHKSQGLTFERAIIDANNSFAHGQVYVALSRCKTLEGMVLASRLNRSAIICNSTIKEFDHEIEQRSPDGQQLRELQRSYYLDLLSDQFSFHLLEQRLLQVVRIMDEHLYRLYPQLLVRYKEASDTFKTKISKVAETFNTQYSGMVMSTEDYANDPALNSRITAGAHYFRQELEALFSSLLDETRIGTDNKEVKKKFAEA
;
A
#
# COMPACT_ATOMS: atom_id res chain seq x y z
N MET A 1 -11.23 -0.70 28.36
CA MET A 1 -10.03 -0.78 27.50
C MET A 1 -9.14 0.40 27.81
N GLN A 2 -7.88 0.19 28.20
CA GLN A 2 -6.91 1.30 28.31
C GLN A 2 -6.76 1.95 26.94
N ILE A 3 -7.05 3.25 26.84
CA ILE A 3 -6.88 4.05 25.62
C ILE A 3 -5.37 4.15 25.35
N ASN A 4 -4.94 3.75 24.16
CA ASN A 4 -3.56 3.94 23.70
C ASN A 4 -3.50 5.33 23.03
N PRO A 5 -2.81 6.31 23.63
CA PRO A 5 -2.86 7.70 23.16
C PRO A 5 -2.23 7.85 21.77
N GLU A 6 -1.19 7.10 21.44
CA GLU A 6 -0.55 7.16 20.12
C GLU A 6 -1.47 6.63 19.01
N LEU A 7 -2.22 5.55 19.28
CA LEU A 7 -3.23 5.05 18.34
C LEU A 7 -4.39 6.02 18.14
N GLN A 8 -4.80 6.74 19.20
CA GLN A 8 -5.84 7.76 19.11
C GLN A 8 -5.35 8.98 18.32
N LEU A 9 -4.12 9.42 18.56
CA LEU A 9 -3.49 10.50 17.80
C LEU A 9 -3.38 10.13 16.31
N ALA A 10 -2.95 8.91 16.00
CA ALA A 10 -2.89 8.42 14.62
C ALA A 10 -4.28 8.41 13.96
N TRP A 11 -5.31 8.00 14.70
CA TRP A 11 -6.69 8.07 14.22
C TRP A 11 -7.11 9.51 13.91
N ASP A 12 -6.84 10.44 14.81
CA ASP A 12 -7.22 11.85 14.65
C ASP A 12 -6.49 12.52 13.49
N VAL A 13 -5.19 12.25 13.28
CA VAL A 13 -4.45 12.71 12.10
C VAL A 13 -5.09 12.15 10.83
N VAL A 14 -5.29 10.84 10.77
CA VAL A 14 -5.79 10.16 9.58
C VAL A 14 -7.21 10.61 9.21
N GLU A 15 -8.10 10.77 10.18
CA GLU A 15 -9.51 11.06 9.91
C GLU A 15 -9.82 12.56 9.85
N LYS A 16 -9.19 13.36 10.72
CA LYS A 16 -9.53 14.77 10.92
C LYS A 16 -8.53 15.72 10.26
N THR A 17 -7.56 15.20 9.51
CA THR A 17 -6.64 16.02 8.71
C THR A 17 -6.48 15.46 7.29
N GLY A 18 -5.86 16.24 6.41
CA GLY A 18 -5.40 15.84 5.08
C GLY A 18 -3.90 15.49 5.04
N THR A 19 -3.22 15.54 6.17
CA THR A 19 -1.75 15.42 6.28
C THR A 19 -1.31 13.98 6.15
N HIS A 20 -0.19 13.76 5.45
CA HIS A 20 0.40 12.43 5.35
C HIS A 20 0.89 11.96 6.73
N LEU A 21 0.71 10.67 7.03
CA LEU A 21 1.14 10.08 8.29
C LEU A 21 2.12 8.94 8.02
N PHE A 22 3.28 8.97 8.66
CA PHE A 22 4.12 7.81 8.87
C PHE A 22 3.87 7.21 10.25
N LEU A 23 3.17 6.07 10.29
CA LEU A 23 2.89 5.31 11.49
C LEU A 23 3.94 4.20 11.65
N THR A 24 4.83 4.39 12.63
CA THR A 24 5.91 3.46 12.94
C THR A 24 5.72 2.80 14.30
N GLY A 25 6.62 1.89 14.64
CA GLY A 25 6.68 1.24 15.95
C GLY A 25 7.26 -0.15 15.84
N LYS A 26 7.61 -0.71 16.99
CA LYS A 26 8.20 -2.06 17.10
C LYS A 26 7.30 -3.14 16.50
N ALA A 27 7.87 -4.32 16.26
CA ALA A 27 7.09 -5.50 15.94
C ALA A 27 6.02 -5.76 17.03
N GLY A 28 4.77 -6.02 16.62
CA GLY A 28 3.70 -6.35 17.56
C GLY A 28 3.09 -5.18 18.34
N THR A 29 3.27 -3.92 17.92
CA THR A 29 2.68 -2.74 18.57
C THR A 29 1.25 -2.39 18.14
N GLY A 30 0.65 -3.21 17.27
CA GLY A 30 -0.74 -3.04 16.85
C GLY A 30 -0.97 -2.29 15.52
N LYS A 31 0.09 -2.04 14.73
CA LYS A 31 0.00 -1.39 13.39
C LYS A 31 -1.06 -2.05 12.47
N THR A 32 -1.01 -3.37 12.32
CA THR A 32 -1.98 -4.11 11.49
C THR A 32 -3.40 -4.02 12.05
N THR A 33 -3.56 -4.06 13.38
CA THR A 33 -4.87 -3.90 14.04
C THR A 33 -5.44 -2.50 13.82
N PHE A 34 -4.60 -1.46 13.85
CA PHE A 34 -5.00 -0.10 13.50
C PHE A 34 -5.52 -0.01 12.07
N LEU A 35 -4.80 -0.57 11.10
CA LEU A 35 -5.23 -0.61 9.71
C LEU A 35 -6.57 -1.33 9.52
N GLN A 36 -6.76 -2.48 10.16
CA GLN A 36 -8.03 -3.23 10.10
C GLN A 36 -9.21 -2.41 10.66
N LYS A 37 -9.00 -1.72 11.79
CA LYS A 37 -10.02 -0.83 12.36
C LYS A 37 -10.33 0.34 11.43
N LEU A 38 -9.30 0.94 10.83
CA LEU A 38 -9.46 2.07 9.91
C LEU A 38 -10.28 1.68 8.68
N LYS A 39 -10.00 0.53 8.07
CA LYS A 39 -10.76 -0.02 6.94
C LYS A 39 -12.25 -0.19 7.22
N GLY A 40 -12.60 -0.56 8.45
CA GLY A 40 -13.99 -0.84 8.82
C GLY A 40 -14.80 0.38 9.24
N ALA A 41 -14.14 1.49 9.61
CA ALA A 41 -14.82 2.62 10.25
C ALA A 41 -14.54 4.00 9.62
N SER A 42 -13.50 4.15 8.80
CA SER A 42 -13.24 5.39 8.06
C SER A 42 -14.21 5.55 6.88
N PRO A 43 -14.75 6.76 6.64
CA PRO A 43 -15.52 7.05 5.43
C PRO A 43 -14.63 7.33 4.21
N LYS A 44 -13.30 7.46 4.37
CA LYS A 44 -12.38 7.78 3.27
C LYS A 44 -12.29 6.63 2.28
N ARG A 45 -12.33 6.96 0.98
CA ARG A 45 -12.10 5.98 -0.10
C ARG A 45 -10.62 5.64 -0.14
N MET A 46 -10.28 4.51 0.46
CA MET A 46 -8.90 4.08 0.64
C MET A 46 -8.50 2.96 -0.31
N VAL A 47 -7.27 3.03 -0.81
CA VAL A 47 -6.59 1.90 -1.46
C VAL A 47 -5.44 1.47 -0.58
N VAL A 48 -5.29 0.17 -0.37
CA VAL A 48 -4.19 -0.40 0.42
C VAL A 48 -3.23 -1.13 -0.49
N VAL A 49 -1.97 -0.72 -0.42
CA VAL A 49 -0.86 -1.30 -1.17
C VAL A 49 0.27 -1.71 -0.25
N ALA A 50 1.10 -2.64 -0.71
CA ALA A 50 2.34 -3.02 -0.05
C ALA A 50 3.43 -3.37 -1.09
N PRO A 51 4.72 -3.38 -0.71
CA PRO A 51 5.81 -3.68 -1.64
C PRO A 51 5.91 -5.16 -2.03
N THR A 52 5.45 -6.08 -1.17
CA THR A 52 5.50 -7.53 -1.42
C THR A 52 4.11 -8.16 -1.42
N GLY A 53 3.97 -9.31 -2.08
CA GLY A 53 2.68 -10.02 -2.15
C GLY A 53 2.15 -10.50 -0.80
N ILE A 54 3.03 -10.99 0.09
CA ILE A 54 2.65 -11.44 1.44
C ILE A 54 2.16 -10.24 2.28
N ALA A 55 2.91 -9.13 2.26
CA ALA A 55 2.52 -7.91 2.96
C ALA A 55 1.18 -7.37 2.44
N ALA A 56 0.99 -7.36 1.11
CA ALA A 56 -0.26 -6.90 0.50
C ALA A 56 -1.45 -7.74 0.97
N ILE A 57 -1.31 -9.07 1.01
CA ILE A 57 -2.37 -9.96 1.49
C ILE A 57 -2.66 -9.74 2.97
N ASN A 58 -1.63 -9.64 3.82
CA ASN A 58 -1.79 -9.40 5.26
C ASN A 58 -2.47 -8.05 5.56
N ALA A 59 -2.15 -7.04 4.76
CA ALA A 59 -2.79 -5.73 4.81
C ALA A 59 -4.21 -5.75 4.21
N GLY A 60 -4.62 -6.82 3.50
CA GLY A 60 -5.88 -6.92 2.76
C GLY A 60 -5.94 -5.99 1.54
N GLY A 61 -4.83 -5.88 0.80
CA GLY A 61 -4.64 -5.02 -0.36
C GLY A 61 -3.90 -5.71 -1.50
N VAL A 62 -3.27 -4.92 -2.37
CA VAL A 62 -2.52 -5.40 -3.56
C VAL A 62 -1.09 -4.87 -3.56
N THR A 63 -0.23 -5.34 -4.46
CA THR A 63 1.14 -4.79 -4.53
C THR A 63 1.15 -3.40 -5.19
N ILE A 64 2.11 -2.54 -4.80
CA ILE A 64 2.31 -1.22 -5.44
C ILE A 64 2.46 -1.36 -6.95
N HIS A 65 3.26 -2.33 -7.39
CA HIS A 65 3.54 -2.55 -8.81
C HIS A 65 2.28 -2.97 -9.57
N SER A 66 1.47 -3.87 -9.01
CA SER A 66 0.20 -4.30 -9.62
C SER A 66 -0.81 -3.14 -9.67
N PHE A 67 -0.94 -2.40 -8.57
CA PHE A 67 -1.90 -1.29 -8.50
C PHE A 67 -1.51 -0.14 -9.41
N PHE A 68 -0.24 0.21 -9.59
CA PHE A 68 0.16 1.30 -10.47
C PHE A 68 0.68 0.85 -11.85
N GLN A 69 0.64 -0.47 -12.15
CA GLN A 69 1.25 -1.06 -13.37
C GLN A 69 2.67 -0.56 -13.61
N LEU A 70 3.46 -0.51 -12.53
CA LEU A 70 4.84 -0.03 -12.59
C LEU A 70 5.78 -1.20 -12.96
N PRO A 71 6.77 -0.95 -13.84
CA PRO A 71 7.81 -1.93 -14.10
C PRO A 71 8.69 -2.13 -12.84
N PHE A 72 9.38 -3.26 -12.76
CA PHE A 72 10.36 -3.52 -11.69
C PHE A 72 11.67 -2.73 -11.87
N ALA A 73 11.88 -2.14 -13.05
CA ALA A 73 13.04 -1.31 -13.36
C ALA A 73 13.04 -0.01 -12.52
N PRO A 74 14.21 0.56 -12.21
CA PRO A 74 14.32 1.84 -11.51
C PRO A 74 13.55 2.96 -12.21
N TYR A 75 12.88 3.79 -11.43
CA TYR A 75 12.25 5.01 -11.94
C TYR A 75 13.22 6.18 -11.87
N VAL A 76 13.60 6.74 -13.03
CA VAL A 76 14.50 7.89 -13.09
C VAL A 76 13.69 9.17 -13.26
N PRO A 77 13.77 10.14 -12.32
CA PRO A 77 13.13 11.44 -12.45
C PRO A 77 13.49 12.14 -13.78
N ASP A 78 12.53 12.85 -14.37
CA ASP A 78 12.69 13.63 -15.61
C ASP A 78 13.12 12.87 -16.88
N SER A 79 13.29 11.54 -16.80
CA SER A 79 13.56 10.72 -17.96
C SER A 79 12.33 10.68 -18.89
N THR A 80 12.41 11.43 -19.98
CA THR A 80 11.46 11.33 -21.11
C THR A 80 11.52 9.95 -21.81
N LEU A 81 12.55 9.16 -21.49
CA LEU A 81 12.92 7.92 -22.17
C LEU A 81 12.05 6.70 -21.88
N ASN A 82 10.94 6.80 -21.15
CA ASN A 82 9.93 5.72 -21.12
C ASN A 82 8.47 6.18 -20.97
N THR A 83 8.21 7.49 -20.90
CA THR A 83 6.85 8.02 -20.76
C THR A 83 6.10 8.11 -22.09
N GLN A 84 6.80 8.12 -23.23
CA GLN A 84 6.16 8.24 -24.55
C GLN A 84 5.98 6.92 -25.33
N GLN A 85 6.71 5.84 -25.02
CA GLN A 85 6.64 4.61 -25.84
C GLN A 85 6.07 3.36 -25.14
N HIS A 86 6.01 3.27 -23.80
CA HIS A 86 5.36 2.13 -23.12
C HIS A 86 4.65 2.48 -21.80
N ALA A 87 4.26 3.75 -21.59
CA ALA A 87 3.50 4.12 -20.40
C ALA A 87 2.09 3.49 -20.44
N TYR A 88 1.90 2.41 -19.68
CA TYR A 88 0.64 1.74 -19.41
C TYR A 88 -0.48 2.76 -19.19
N LYS A 89 -1.25 3.06 -20.26
CA LYS A 89 -2.44 3.90 -20.13
C LYS A 89 -3.39 3.13 -19.24
N PHE A 90 -3.65 3.67 -18.05
CA PHE A 90 -4.65 3.10 -17.17
C PHE A 90 -5.99 3.08 -17.89
N GLY A 91 -6.73 1.99 -17.74
CA GLY A 91 -8.12 1.93 -18.16
C GLY A 91 -8.91 3.06 -17.49
N ARG A 92 -9.97 3.54 -18.16
CA ARG A 92 -10.84 4.62 -17.63
C ARG A 92 -11.31 4.35 -16.20
N GLU A 93 -11.57 3.09 -15.91
CA GLU A 93 -11.98 2.62 -14.61
C GLU A 93 -10.95 2.87 -13.51
N LYS A 94 -9.72 2.43 -13.75
CA LYS A 94 -8.58 2.64 -12.87
C LYS A 94 -8.24 4.12 -12.72
N ILE A 95 -8.41 4.90 -13.80
CA ILE A 95 -8.34 6.37 -13.74
C ILE A 95 -9.41 6.92 -12.81
N ASN A 96 -10.65 6.42 -12.86
CA ASN A 96 -11.72 6.84 -11.96
C ASN A 96 -11.42 6.46 -10.51
N ILE A 97 -10.93 5.24 -10.24
CA ILE A 97 -10.47 4.83 -8.90
C ILE A 97 -9.43 5.83 -8.40
N ILE A 98 -8.36 6.07 -9.17
CA ILE A 98 -7.28 7.01 -8.80
C ILE A 98 -7.82 8.43 -8.57
N ARG A 99 -8.74 8.92 -9.41
CA ARG A 99 -9.34 10.25 -9.25
C ARG A 99 -10.19 10.35 -7.98
N SER A 100 -10.92 9.29 -7.66
CA SER A 100 -11.81 9.21 -6.50
C SER A 100 -11.09 8.83 -5.20
N MET A 101 -9.82 8.45 -5.25
CA MET A 101 -9.11 8.03 -4.05
C MET A 101 -8.89 9.22 -3.10
N ASP A 102 -9.22 9.03 -1.82
CA ASP A 102 -8.97 10.02 -0.77
C ASP A 102 -7.65 9.70 -0.05
N MET A 103 -7.37 8.40 0.13
CA MET A 103 -6.22 7.91 0.88
C MET A 103 -5.53 6.73 0.19
N LEU A 104 -4.21 6.75 0.18
CA LEU A 104 -3.37 5.62 -0.19
C LEU A 104 -2.64 5.12 1.06
N VAL A 105 -2.95 3.90 1.48
CA VAL A 105 -2.24 3.22 2.56
C VAL A 105 -1.10 2.39 1.96
N ILE A 106 0.12 2.60 2.45
CA ILE A 106 1.30 1.81 2.08
C ILE A 106 1.76 1.04 3.33
N ASP A 107 1.45 -0.25 3.40
CA ASP A 107 1.94 -1.12 4.47
C ASP A 107 3.35 -1.64 4.14
N GLU A 108 4.15 -1.90 5.18
CA GLU A 108 5.58 -2.23 5.09
C GLU A 108 6.38 -1.20 4.26
N VAL A 109 6.13 0.09 4.47
CA VAL A 109 6.76 1.19 3.73
C VAL A 109 8.31 1.20 3.84
N SER A 110 8.89 0.56 4.86
CA SER A 110 10.34 0.45 5.02
C SER A 110 11.04 -0.30 3.90
N MET A 111 10.32 -1.14 3.13
CA MET A 111 10.84 -1.80 1.92
C MET A 111 10.61 -0.99 0.64
N VAL A 112 9.91 0.13 0.69
CA VAL A 112 9.59 0.96 -0.48
C VAL A 112 10.79 1.83 -0.82
N ARG A 113 11.17 1.82 -2.09
CA ARG A 113 12.27 2.64 -2.60
C ARG A 113 11.82 4.09 -2.84
N ALA A 114 12.75 5.03 -2.74
CA ALA A 114 12.51 6.45 -3.04
C ALA A 114 11.94 6.66 -4.46
N ASP A 115 12.56 6.03 -5.45
CA ASP A 115 12.17 6.09 -6.86
C ASP A 115 10.77 5.52 -7.10
N LEU A 116 10.44 4.43 -6.40
CA LEU A 116 9.11 3.82 -6.49
C LEU A 116 8.02 4.74 -5.94
N LEU A 117 8.30 5.47 -4.85
CA LEU A 117 7.35 6.44 -4.29
C LEU A 117 7.18 7.65 -5.22
N ASP A 118 8.24 8.11 -5.88
CA ASP A 118 8.14 9.17 -6.91
C ASP A 118 7.42 8.70 -8.18
N ALA A 119 7.54 7.42 -8.54
CA ALA A 119 6.74 6.83 -9.62
C ALA A 119 5.24 6.82 -9.27
N VAL A 120 4.90 6.58 -7.99
CA VAL A 120 3.53 6.70 -7.47
C VAL A 120 3.05 8.15 -7.54
N ASP A 121 3.86 9.12 -7.12
CA ASP A 121 3.56 10.55 -7.26
C ASP A 121 3.24 10.92 -8.72
N ALA A 122 4.14 10.57 -9.64
CA ALA A 122 3.99 10.85 -11.06
C ALA A 122 2.69 10.27 -11.64
N ALA A 123 2.33 9.03 -11.25
CA ALA A 123 1.09 8.40 -11.65
C ALA A 123 -0.14 9.16 -11.09
N LEU A 124 -0.14 9.50 -9.80
CA LEU A 124 -1.26 10.21 -9.17
C LEU A 124 -1.43 11.62 -9.73
N ARG A 125 -0.34 12.36 -9.93
CA ARG A 125 -0.36 13.70 -10.55
C ARG A 125 -0.88 13.67 -11.98
N ARG A 126 -0.50 12.65 -12.76
CA ARG A 126 -0.95 12.48 -14.15
C ARG A 126 -2.45 12.26 -14.27
N TYR A 127 -3.04 11.46 -13.37
CA TYR A 127 -4.43 11.02 -13.51
C TYR A 127 -5.43 11.75 -12.60
N ARG A 128 -4.98 12.40 -11.53
CA ARG A 128 -5.82 13.13 -10.55
C ARG A 128 -5.60 14.64 -10.60
N ASN A 129 -4.49 15.14 -10.04
CA ASN A 129 -4.20 16.59 -10.00
C ASN A 129 -2.70 16.85 -10.18
N GLN A 130 -2.33 17.48 -11.29
CA GLN A 130 -0.92 17.68 -11.65
C GLN A 130 -0.19 18.68 -10.73
N SER A 131 -0.91 19.60 -10.07
CA SER A 131 -0.31 20.66 -9.25
C SER A 131 -0.08 20.29 -7.79
N LYS A 132 -0.69 19.20 -7.30
CA LYS A 132 -0.55 18.74 -5.91
C LYS A 132 0.34 17.50 -5.83
N PRO A 133 1.28 17.40 -4.87
CA PRO A 133 1.99 16.16 -4.57
C PRO A 133 1.02 15.00 -4.34
N PHE A 134 1.39 13.82 -4.83
CA PHE A 134 0.58 12.60 -4.85
C PHE A 134 -0.83 12.81 -5.43
N GLY A 135 -0.98 13.77 -6.35
CA GLY A 135 -2.28 14.15 -6.89
C GLY A 135 -3.24 14.72 -5.83
N GLY A 136 -2.76 15.11 -4.66
CA GLY A 136 -3.52 15.55 -3.48
C GLY A 136 -4.11 14.41 -2.64
N VAL A 137 -3.63 13.18 -2.80
CA VAL A 137 -4.09 12.01 -2.03
C VAL A 137 -3.36 11.97 -0.70
N GLN A 138 -4.07 11.70 0.39
CA GLN A 138 -3.42 11.53 1.69
C GLN A 138 -2.67 10.20 1.76
N LEU A 139 -1.41 10.21 2.15
CA LEU A 139 -0.64 8.98 2.38
C LEU A 139 -0.74 8.54 3.84
N LEU A 140 -1.03 7.26 4.05
CA LEU A 140 -0.81 6.56 5.33
C LEU A 140 0.28 5.52 5.12
N MET A 141 1.49 5.84 5.54
CA MET A 141 2.67 5.00 5.43
C MET A 141 2.84 4.23 6.74
N ILE A 142 2.78 2.90 6.70
CA ILE A 142 2.88 2.04 7.88
C ILE A 142 4.14 1.19 7.72
N GLY A 143 4.99 1.13 8.75
CA GLY A 143 6.19 0.31 8.69
C GLY A 143 7.00 0.31 9.97
N ASP A 144 8.20 -0.28 9.89
CA ASP A 144 9.21 -0.24 10.95
C ASP A 144 10.57 -0.13 10.27
N MET A 145 11.25 1.00 10.47
CA MET A 145 12.52 1.31 9.78
C MET A 145 13.66 0.39 10.19
N GLN A 146 13.51 -0.29 11.32
CA GLN A 146 14.50 -1.23 11.83
C GLN A 146 14.30 -2.66 11.28
N GLN A 147 13.26 -2.88 10.47
CA GLN A 147 13.08 -4.11 9.71
C GLN A 147 13.84 -4.03 8.37
N LEU A 148 13.45 -4.84 7.38
CA LEU A 148 14.17 -4.90 6.12
C LEU A 148 14.11 -3.58 5.35
N THR A 149 15.26 -3.19 4.85
CA THR A 149 15.47 -2.04 3.97
C THR A 149 15.05 -2.40 2.53
N PRO A 150 14.83 -1.40 1.65
CA PRO A 150 14.64 -1.69 0.23
C PRO A 150 15.83 -2.46 -0.33
N VAL A 151 15.56 -3.41 -1.24
CA VAL A 151 16.59 -4.14 -1.98
C VAL A 151 16.94 -3.34 -3.23
N LEU A 152 18.16 -2.78 -3.25
CA LEU A 152 18.74 -2.09 -4.39
C LEU A 152 19.91 -2.90 -4.92
N LYS A 153 19.92 -3.14 -6.23
CA LYS A 153 21.09 -3.72 -6.91
C LYS A 153 22.08 -2.61 -7.22
N ASP A 154 23.37 -2.93 -7.27
CA ASP A 154 24.43 -1.94 -7.53
C ASP A 154 24.17 -1.17 -8.83
N HIS A 155 23.80 -1.87 -9.90
CA HIS A 155 23.46 -1.24 -11.19
C HIS A 155 22.25 -0.30 -11.11
N ASP A 156 21.22 -0.66 -10.33
CA ASP A 156 20.06 0.20 -10.13
C ASP A 156 20.46 1.45 -9.35
N TRP A 157 21.34 1.29 -8.35
CA TRP A 157 21.84 2.40 -7.54
C TRP A 157 22.72 3.37 -8.32
N GLU A 158 23.57 2.90 -9.22
CA GLU A 158 24.38 3.76 -10.12
C GLU A 158 23.53 4.75 -10.92
N LEU A 159 22.31 4.35 -11.29
CA LEU A 159 21.35 5.21 -11.99
C LEU A 159 20.65 6.18 -11.03
N LEU A 160 20.28 5.71 -9.84
CA LEU A 160 19.47 6.46 -8.89
C LEU A 160 20.28 7.43 -8.03
N SER A 161 21.56 7.16 -7.78
CA SER A 161 22.42 7.94 -6.88
C SER A 161 22.66 9.38 -7.33
N GLN A 162 22.31 9.71 -8.58
CA GLN A 162 22.37 11.07 -9.11
C GLN A 162 21.19 11.94 -8.63
N TYR A 163 20.10 11.31 -8.22
CA TYR A 163 18.83 11.97 -7.86
C TYR A 163 18.50 11.80 -6.38
N TYR A 164 18.93 10.69 -5.79
CA TYR A 164 18.64 10.31 -4.41
C TYR A 164 19.93 10.16 -3.64
N ASN A 165 19.95 10.71 -2.42
CA ASN A 165 21.02 10.48 -1.46
C ASN A 165 20.97 9.04 -0.93
N THR A 166 19.75 8.48 -0.78
CA THR A 166 19.54 7.12 -0.30
C THR A 166 18.36 6.42 -0.98
N GLY A 167 18.33 5.09 -0.89
CA GLY A 167 17.26 4.28 -1.46
C GLY A 167 15.92 4.32 -0.73
N PHE A 168 15.84 4.95 0.45
CA PHE A 168 14.68 4.85 1.33
C PHE A 168 13.53 5.75 0.90
N PHE A 169 12.29 5.33 1.16
CA PHE A 169 11.09 6.10 0.77
C PHE A 169 11.11 7.56 1.25
N PHE A 170 11.71 7.86 2.41
CA PHE A 170 11.80 9.23 2.95
C PHE A 170 12.72 10.14 2.12
N ASP A 171 13.52 9.56 1.23
CA ASP A 171 14.37 10.33 0.31
C ASP A 171 13.65 10.72 -1.00
N SER A 172 12.40 10.28 -1.19
CA SER A 172 11.51 10.64 -2.31
C SER A 172 11.43 12.14 -2.49
N LEU A 173 11.58 12.60 -3.73
CA LEU A 173 11.50 14.01 -4.07
C LEU A 173 10.10 14.56 -3.83
N ALA A 174 9.07 13.77 -4.16
CA ALA A 174 7.68 14.15 -3.91
C ALA A 174 7.38 14.26 -2.41
N LEU A 175 7.80 13.28 -1.60
CA LEU A 175 7.53 13.28 -0.17
C LEU A 175 8.27 14.42 0.57
N LYS A 176 9.51 14.73 0.19
CA LYS A 176 10.27 15.87 0.74
C LYS A 176 9.61 17.23 0.47
N ASN A 177 8.82 17.34 -0.60
CA ASN A 177 8.06 18.54 -0.94
C ASN A 177 6.69 18.59 -0.21
N THR A 178 6.44 17.71 0.74
CA THR A 178 5.21 17.68 1.55
C THR A 178 5.51 17.78 3.03
N GLU A 179 4.56 18.32 3.79
CA GLU A 179 4.55 18.15 5.24
C GLU A 179 3.87 16.82 5.58
N TYR A 180 4.56 16.00 6.38
CA TYR A 180 4.01 14.77 6.92
C TYR A 180 4.41 14.62 8.38
N VAL A 181 3.52 14.00 9.14
CA VAL A 181 3.70 13.75 10.56
C VAL A 181 4.12 12.31 10.81
N THR A 182 4.77 12.07 11.94
CA THR A 182 5.25 10.75 12.35
C THR A 182 4.67 10.38 13.69
N ILE A 183 4.28 9.11 13.87
CA ILE A 183 3.80 8.61 15.17
C ILE A 183 4.43 7.25 15.42
N GLU A 184 5.18 7.11 16.52
CA GLU A 184 5.72 5.83 16.96
C GLU A 184 4.80 5.17 18.01
N LEU A 185 4.31 3.97 17.70
CA LEU A 185 3.60 3.13 18.67
C LEU A 185 4.58 2.48 19.64
N LYS A 186 4.48 2.83 20.93
CA LYS A 186 5.42 2.37 21.96
C LYS A 186 5.00 1.07 22.64
N LYS A 187 3.69 0.83 22.80
CA LYS A 187 3.15 -0.34 23.52
C LYS A 187 3.21 -1.61 22.68
N VAL A 188 3.99 -2.61 23.11
CA VAL A 188 4.10 -3.94 22.48
C VAL A 188 3.03 -4.88 23.06
N TYR A 189 2.28 -5.56 22.20
CA TYR A 189 1.21 -6.49 22.60
C TYR A 189 1.53 -7.97 22.32
N ARG A 190 2.46 -8.27 21.39
CA ARG A 190 2.65 -9.62 20.84
C ARG A 190 3.47 -10.58 21.73
N GLN A 191 4.36 -10.07 22.57
CA GLN A 191 5.37 -10.89 23.26
C GLN A 191 5.14 -10.85 24.78
N SER A 192 5.11 -12.01 25.42
CA SER A 192 4.94 -12.17 26.88
C SER A 192 6.26 -12.21 27.65
N ASP A 193 7.37 -12.51 26.96
CA ASP A 193 8.71 -12.62 27.55
C ASP A 193 9.44 -11.27 27.54
N THR A 194 9.44 -10.60 28.69
CA THR A 194 10.10 -9.31 28.90
C THR A 194 11.61 -9.36 28.65
N HIS A 195 12.27 -10.49 28.93
CA HIS A 195 13.72 -10.64 28.74
C HIS A 195 14.06 -10.68 27.25
N PHE A 196 13.35 -11.50 26.48
CA PHE A 196 13.57 -11.59 25.04
C PHE A 196 13.25 -10.27 24.31
N ILE A 197 12.18 -9.58 24.71
CA ILE A 197 11.85 -8.24 24.20
C ILE A 197 13.00 -7.26 24.42
N HIS A 198 13.64 -7.31 25.59
CA HIS A 198 14.76 -6.44 25.90
C HIS A 198 15.96 -6.70 24.98
N LEU A 199 16.30 -7.97 24.73
CA LEU A 199 17.36 -8.34 23.78
C LEU A 199 17.04 -7.88 22.35
N LEU A 200 15.80 -8.13 21.88
CA LEU A 200 15.35 -7.70 20.55
C LEU A 200 15.38 -6.19 20.39
N ASN A 201 15.00 -5.44 21.43
CA ASN A 201 15.05 -3.98 21.41
C ASN A 201 16.49 -3.44 21.35
N LYS A 202 17.44 -4.07 22.05
CA LYS A 202 18.85 -3.69 21.94
C LYS A 202 19.39 -3.91 20.52
N ILE A 203 19.00 -5.00 19.86
CA ILE A 203 19.36 -5.21 18.44
C ILE A 203 18.69 -4.15 17.56
N ARG A 204 17.38 -3.93 17.73
CA ARG A 204 16.59 -2.93 16.98
C ARG A 204 17.20 -1.53 17.08
N ASN A 205 17.60 -1.13 18.28
CA ASN A 205 18.11 0.22 18.55
C ASN A 205 19.61 0.36 18.26
N ASN A 206 20.27 -0.68 17.72
CA ASN A 206 21.71 -0.71 17.48
C ASN A 206 22.56 -0.56 18.75
N GLU A 207 22.05 -1.06 19.88
CA GLU A 207 22.66 -1.06 21.22
C GLU A 207 23.11 -2.46 21.66
N ALA A 208 23.17 -3.42 20.73
CA ALA A 208 23.61 -4.77 21.02
C ALA A 208 25.12 -4.79 21.33
N ASP A 209 25.44 -5.10 22.58
CA ASP A 209 26.80 -5.30 23.09
C ASP A 209 27.18 -6.79 23.10
N ASP A 210 28.42 -7.08 23.53
CA ASP A 210 28.91 -8.45 23.63
C ASP A 210 28.10 -9.29 24.64
N ALA A 211 27.46 -8.66 25.63
CA ALA A 211 26.60 -9.37 26.59
C ALA A 211 25.30 -9.83 25.91
N VAL A 212 24.66 -8.98 25.10
CA VAL A 212 23.49 -9.34 24.28
C VAL A 212 23.83 -10.47 23.32
N LEU A 213 24.95 -10.35 22.60
CA LEU A 213 25.40 -11.40 21.68
C LEU A 213 25.70 -12.70 22.42
N SER A 214 26.35 -12.64 23.58
CA SER A 214 26.62 -13.81 24.41
C SER A 214 25.31 -14.50 24.83
N GLU A 215 24.31 -13.72 25.28
CA GLU A 215 23.00 -14.25 25.68
C GLU A 215 22.29 -14.94 24.51
N LEU A 216 22.22 -14.29 23.34
CA LEU A 216 21.62 -14.88 22.14
C LEU A 216 22.40 -16.12 21.69
N ASN A 217 23.73 -16.09 21.75
CA ASN A 217 24.59 -17.20 21.36
C ASN A 217 24.51 -18.40 22.32
N LYS A 218 23.90 -18.29 23.49
CA LYS A 218 23.51 -19.49 24.28
C LYS A 218 22.52 -20.38 23.53
N ARG A 219 21.79 -19.82 22.57
CA ARG A 219 20.88 -20.56 21.68
C ARG A 219 21.59 -21.15 20.47
N TYR A 220 22.90 -20.95 20.31
CA TYR A 220 23.68 -21.60 19.25
C TYR A 220 23.92 -23.07 19.58
N ILE A 221 23.34 -23.94 18.74
CA ILE A 221 23.50 -25.38 18.86
C ILE A 221 24.04 -25.89 17.51
N PRO A 222 25.34 -26.25 17.43
CA PRO A 222 25.95 -26.67 16.17
C PRO A 222 25.29 -27.94 15.67
N ASN A 223 25.00 -27.99 14.36
CA ASN A 223 24.34 -29.13 13.72
C ASN A 223 23.04 -29.56 14.39
N PHE A 224 22.32 -28.63 15.04
CA PHE A 224 21.03 -28.93 15.64
C PHE A 224 20.10 -29.58 14.62
N ARG A 225 19.52 -30.70 15.05
CA ARG A 225 18.44 -31.38 14.37
C ARG A 225 17.33 -31.55 15.42
N PRO A 226 16.08 -31.21 15.09
CA PRO A 226 14.95 -31.55 15.95
C PRO A 226 14.98 -33.05 16.27
N ASN A 227 14.62 -33.42 17.49
CA ASN A 227 14.59 -34.83 17.89
C ASN A 227 13.41 -35.54 17.22
N ASP A 228 12.32 -34.81 17.03
CA ASP A 228 11.16 -35.23 16.25
C ASP A 228 10.84 -34.18 15.17
N GLU A 229 10.50 -34.64 13.97
CA GLU A 229 10.06 -33.78 12.87
C GLU A 229 8.69 -33.12 13.15
N SER A 230 7.89 -33.70 14.06
CA SER A 230 6.64 -33.12 14.55
C SER A 230 6.83 -31.83 15.37
N GLU A 231 8.06 -31.52 15.79
CA GLU A 231 8.38 -30.30 16.54
C GLU A 231 8.20 -29.01 15.74
N GLY A 232 7.99 -29.10 14.42
CA GLY A 232 7.54 -27.96 13.60
C GLY A 232 8.56 -26.84 13.41
N TYR A 233 9.87 -27.14 13.53
CA TYR A 233 10.92 -26.16 13.28
C TYR A 233 10.95 -25.71 11.82
N ILE A 234 10.96 -24.39 11.61
CA ILE A 234 11.27 -23.79 10.32
C ILE A 234 12.67 -23.17 10.33
N ARG A 235 13.45 -23.41 9.28
CA ARG A 235 14.76 -22.79 9.11
C ARG A 235 14.61 -21.44 8.41
N ILE A 236 15.25 -20.41 8.95
CA ILE A 236 15.27 -19.07 8.38
C ILE A 236 16.70 -18.77 7.93
N THR A 237 16.91 -18.52 6.63
CA THR A 237 18.24 -18.28 6.04
C THR A 237 18.33 -16.90 5.38
N THR A 238 19.54 -16.40 5.18
CA THR A 238 19.77 -15.07 4.58
C THR A 238 19.53 -15.07 3.06
N HIS A 239 19.93 -16.13 2.35
CA HIS A 239 19.89 -16.19 0.89
C HIS A 239 18.97 -17.29 0.34
N ASN A 240 18.41 -17.07 -0.87
CA ASN A 240 17.56 -18.04 -1.56
C ASN A 240 18.29 -19.35 -1.86
N TYR A 241 19.57 -19.31 -2.25
CA TYR A 241 20.33 -20.54 -2.55
C TYR A 241 20.47 -21.45 -1.33
N GLN A 242 20.64 -20.89 -0.12
CA GLN A 242 20.70 -21.66 1.12
C GLN A 242 19.35 -22.28 1.45
N THR A 243 18.26 -21.52 1.26
CA THR A 243 16.90 -22.01 1.41
C THR A 243 16.65 -23.20 0.46
N GLN A 244 16.97 -23.02 -0.82
CA GLN A 244 16.75 -24.05 -1.84
C GLN A 244 17.59 -25.29 -1.56
N GLN A 245 18.89 -25.13 -1.29
CA GLN A 245 19.77 -26.25 -0.94
C GLN A 245 19.26 -27.04 0.27
N HIS A 246 18.75 -26.36 1.30
CA HIS A 246 18.20 -27.02 2.48
C HIS A 246 16.89 -27.75 2.17
N ASN A 247 15.99 -27.11 1.42
CA ASN A 247 14.72 -27.71 1.01
C ASN A 247 14.95 -28.94 0.12
N ASP A 248 15.85 -28.85 -0.85
CA ASP A 248 16.21 -29.95 -1.75
C ASP A 248 16.86 -31.11 -0.96
N PHE A 249 17.76 -30.80 -0.03
CA PHE A 249 18.36 -31.80 0.86
C PHE A 249 17.30 -32.54 1.67
N ARG A 250 16.36 -31.82 2.28
CA ARG A 250 15.28 -32.41 3.10
C ARG A 250 14.31 -33.23 2.24
N LEU A 251 13.93 -32.72 1.07
CA LEU A 251 13.10 -33.45 0.13
C LEU A 251 13.79 -34.74 -0.36
N ASN A 252 15.09 -34.69 -0.66
CA ASN A 252 15.84 -35.85 -1.09
C ASN A 252 15.98 -36.90 0.02
N ALA A 253 16.14 -36.46 1.27
CA ALA A 253 16.23 -37.33 2.44
C ALA A 253 14.91 -38.03 2.80
N LEU A 254 13.75 -37.48 2.40
CA LEU A 254 12.47 -38.14 2.59
C LEU A 254 12.41 -39.45 1.77
N ALA A 255 11.97 -40.52 2.43
CA ALA A 255 11.63 -41.77 1.77
C ALA A 255 10.39 -41.61 0.87
N GLY A 256 10.27 -42.46 -0.13
CA GLY A 256 9.13 -42.47 -1.05
C GLY A 256 9.42 -41.83 -2.40
N GLN A 257 8.47 -42.05 -3.32
CA GLN A 257 8.53 -41.58 -4.70
C GLN A 257 8.32 -40.07 -4.76
N ALA A 258 9.12 -39.39 -5.58
CA ALA A 258 8.96 -37.96 -5.87
C ALA A 258 7.99 -37.77 -7.04
N TYR A 259 7.11 -36.79 -6.90
CA TYR A 259 6.16 -36.37 -7.94
C TYR A 259 6.41 -34.91 -8.28
N SER A 260 6.41 -34.59 -9.57
CA SER A 260 6.69 -33.24 -10.07
C SER A 260 5.50 -32.70 -10.84
N PHE A 261 5.07 -31.50 -10.47
CA PHE A 261 3.92 -30.81 -11.05
C PHE A 261 4.37 -29.56 -11.77
N ARG A 262 4.11 -29.50 -13.08
CA ARG A 262 4.46 -28.35 -13.91
C ARG A 262 3.31 -27.35 -13.93
N ALA A 263 3.64 -26.07 -13.74
CA ALA A 263 2.66 -25.00 -13.80
C ALA A 263 2.12 -24.81 -15.22
N GLU A 264 0.85 -24.46 -15.34
CA GLU A 264 0.23 -24.05 -16.60
C GLU A 264 0.21 -22.52 -16.68
N THR A 265 0.65 -21.96 -17.81
CA THR A 265 0.58 -20.52 -18.08
C THR A 265 -0.21 -20.25 -19.35
N GLU A 266 -1.14 -19.31 -19.26
CA GLU A 266 -1.97 -18.86 -20.38
C GLU A 266 -1.88 -17.33 -20.50
N GLY A 267 -1.84 -16.80 -21.73
CA GLY A 267 -1.77 -15.35 -21.96
C GLY A 267 -0.44 -14.72 -21.52
N ASN A 268 -0.48 -13.45 -21.09
CA ASN A 268 0.71 -12.70 -20.70
C ASN A 268 0.96 -12.75 -19.19
N PHE A 269 1.92 -13.57 -18.78
CA PHE A 269 2.39 -13.67 -17.39
C PHE A 269 3.93 -13.69 -17.35
N PRO A 270 4.61 -12.57 -17.00
CA PRO A 270 6.08 -12.48 -17.02
C PRO A 270 6.77 -13.47 -16.07
N GLU A 271 7.84 -14.14 -16.53
CA GLU A 271 8.57 -15.14 -15.74
C GLU A 271 9.13 -14.59 -14.42
N SER A 272 9.59 -13.34 -14.42
CA SER A 272 10.07 -12.63 -13.23
C SER A 272 9.00 -12.45 -12.14
N SER A 273 7.73 -12.64 -12.49
CA SER A 273 6.58 -12.39 -11.61
C SER A 273 5.87 -13.66 -11.17
N TYR A 274 6.41 -14.85 -11.49
CA TYR A 274 5.75 -16.10 -11.13
C TYR A 274 5.55 -16.25 -9.61
N PRO A 275 4.29 -16.48 -9.17
CA PRO A 275 3.96 -16.54 -7.75
C PRO A 275 4.36 -17.87 -7.12
N ALA A 276 4.54 -18.93 -7.92
CA ALA A 276 4.94 -20.27 -7.49
C ALA A 276 6.10 -20.82 -8.34
N ASP A 277 6.62 -21.99 -7.96
CA ASP A 277 7.64 -22.67 -8.73
C ASP A 277 7.04 -23.27 -10.01
N ILE A 278 7.72 -23.10 -11.15
CA ILE A 278 7.28 -23.65 -12.45
C ILE A 278 7.23 -25.17 -12.40
N SER A 279 8.17 -25.79 -11.69
CA SER A 279 8.24 -27.24 -11.48
C SER A 279 8.30 -27.52 -9.99
N LEU A 280 7.15 -27.85 -9.41
CA LEU A 280 7.00 -28.15 -7.99
C LEU A 280 7.22 -29.65 -7.76
N THR A 281 8.27 -30.03 -7.03
CA THR A 281 8.56 -31.44 -6.72
C THR A 281 8.29 -31.73 -5.25
N LEU A 282 7.55 -32.81 -4.98
CA LEU A 282 7.06 -33.17 -3.65
C LEU A 282 7.20 -34.67 -3.38
N LYS A 283 7.20 -35.02 -2.09
CA LYS A 283 7.09 -36.39 -1.55
C LYS A 283 6.09 -36.40 -0.40
N LYS A 284 5.55 -37.57 -0.06
CA LYS A 284 4.76 -37.77 1.16
C LYS A 284 5.60 -37.37 2.38
N GLY A 285 5.03 -36.58 3.28
CA GLY A 285 5.71 -35.99 4.43
C GLY A 285 6.43 -34.67 4.15
N ALA A 286 6.37 -34.13 2.93
CA ALA A 286 7.04 -32.87 2.62
C ALA A 286 6.43 -31.69 3.39
N GLN A 287 7.26 -30.90 4.07
CA GLN A 287 6.82 -29.66 4.72
C GLN A 287 6.67 -28.55 3.69
N ILE A 288 5.51 -27.93 3.67
CA ILE A 288 5.13 -26.92 2.69
C ILE A 288 4.60 -25.67 3.37
N MET A 289 4.68 -24.55 2.66
CA MET A 289 4.05 -23.30 3.03
C MET A 289 3.06 -22.94 1.94
N PHE A 290 1.83 -22.62 2.36
CA PHE A 290 0.82 -22.10 1.46
C PHE A 290 1.21 -20.70 1.00
N ILE A 291 1.16 -20.43 -0.31
CA ILE A 291 1.53 -19.15 -0.92
C ILE A 291 0.33 -18.34 -1.44
N LYS A 292 -0.88 -18.85 -1.17
CA LYS A 292 -2.16 -18.21 -1.49
C LYS A 292 -3.17 -18.53 -0.39
N ASN A 293 -4.21 -17.71 -0.26
CA ASN A 293 -5.35 -18.04 0.58
C ASN A 293 -6.25 -19.07 -0.10
N ASP A 294 -6.83 -19.98 0.68
CA ASP A 294 -7.78 -20.97 0.19
C ASP A 294 -9.00 -20.25 -0.41
N SER A 295 -9.24 -20.48 -1.70
CA SER A 295 -10.37 -19.89 -2.44
C SER A 295 -11.71 -20.57 -2.12
N SER A 296 -11.69 -21.73 -1.45
CA SER A 296 -12.90 -22.46 -1.08
C SER A 296 -13.65 -21.80 0.09
N MET A 297 -14.94 -22.12 0.21
CA MET A 297 -15.80 -21.65 1.32
C MET A 297 -15.27 -22.06 2.70
N GLU A 298 -14.50 -23.14 2.77
CA GLU A 298 -13.97 -23.72 4.01
C GLU A 298 -12.77 -22.94 4.56
N LYS A 299 -12.10 -22.11 3.74
CA LYS A 299 -10.95 -21.26 4.13
C LYS A 299 -9.88 -22.02 4.95
N ARG A 300 -9.51 -23.22 4.51
CA ARG A 300 -8.67 -24.18 5.28
C ARG A 300 -7.24 -23.70 5.47
N PHE A 301 -6.74 -22.86 4.59
CA PHE A 301 -5.40 -22.30 4.68
C PHE A 301 -5.33 -20.84 4.24
N TYR A 302 -4.27 -20.16 4.68
CA TYR A 302 -3.93 -18.80 4.30
C TYR A 302 -2.46 -18.71 3.89
N ASN A 303 -2.11 -17.69 3.11
CA ASN A 303 -0.73 -17.46 2.66
C ASN A 303 0.23 -17.31 3.87
N GLY A 304 1.28 -18.11 3.91
CA GLY A 304 2.24 -18.22 5.01
C GLY A 304 1.92 -19.32 6.03
N LYS A 305 0.72 -19.93 6.00
CA LYS A 305 0.41 -21.10 6.85
C LYS A 305 1.34 -22.25 6.46
N ILE A 306 1.87 -22.96 7.44
CA ILE A 306 2.71 -24.15 7.24
C ILE A 306 1.81 -25.39 7.32
N GLY A 307 2.14 -26.37 6.50
CA GLY A 307 1.55 -27.69 6.57
C GLY A 307 2.51 -28.75 6.05
N PHE A 308 1.99 -29.94 5.88
CA PHE A 308 2.72 -31.08 5.35
C PHE A 308 1.87 -31.85 4.34
N VAL A 309 2.55 -32.43 3.37
CA VAL A 309 1.95 -33.34 2.39
C VAL A 309 1.66 -34.66 3.09
N THR A 310 0.39 -35.03 3.21
CA THR A 310 -0.01 -36.31 3.81
C THR A 310 -0.01 -37.43 2.79
N GLU A 311 -0.42 -37.15 1.55
CA GLU A 311 -0.34 -38.07 0.40
C GLU A 311 -0.06 -37.30 -0.89
N VAL A 312 0.64 -37.93 -1.84
CA VAL A 312 0.90 -37.35 -3.16
C VAL A 312 1.05 -38.48 -4.18
N ASP A 313 0.46 -38.27 -5.34
CA ASP A 313 0.55 -39.12 -6.52
C ASP A 313 0.73 -38.26 -7.79
N GLU A 314 0.63 -38.84 -8.99
CA GLU A 314 0.82 -38.12 -10.26
C GLU A 314 -0.24 -37.03 -10.52
N ASN A 315 -1.41 -37.12 -9.88
CA ASN A 315 -2.60 -36.30 -10.16
C ASN A 315 -3.10 -35.53 -8.93
N SER A 316 -2.71 -35.91 -7.72
CA SER A 316 -3.27 -35.37 -6.49
C SER A 316 -2.23 -35.10 -5.41
N ILE A 317 -2.48 -34.05 -4.62
CA ILE A 317 -1.70 -33.69 -3.43
C ILE A 317 -2.69 -33.53 -2.30
N TRP A 318 -2.52 -34.30 -1.23
CA TRP A 318 -3.24 -34.16 0.02
C TRP A 318 -2.32 -33.51 1.05
N VAL A 319 -2.84 -32.52 1.76
CA VAL A 319 -2.08 -31.76 2.75
C VAL A 319 -2.86 -31.64 4.04
N ARG A 320 -2.13 -31.47 5.14
CA ARG A 320 -2.66 -31.06 6.44
C ARG A 320 -1.93 -29.81 6.89
N ALA A 321 -2.65 -28.80 7.34
CA ALA A 321 -2.03 -27.63 7.94
C ALA A 321 -1.68 -27.91 9.41
N ASN A 322 -0.63 -27.29 9.96
CA ASN A 322 -0.12 -27.65 11.30
C ASN A 322 -1.16 -27.52 12.44
N ASP A 323 -2.14 -26.64 12.28
CA ASP A 323 -3.19 -26.37 13.29
C ASP A 323 -4.54 -27.04 12.96
N ASP A 324 -4.58 -27.92 11.95
CA ASP A 324 -5.79 -28.64 11.52
C ASP A 324 -5.65 -30.15 11.74
N GLU A 325 -6.74 -30.81 12.14
CA GLU A 325 -6.77 -32.27 12.30
C GLU A 325 -7.15 -33.01 11.02
N HIS A 326 -7.65 -32.28 10.01
CA HIS A 326 -8.21 -32.88 8.81
C HIS A 326 -7.31 -32.68 7.60
N ASP A 327 -7.05 -33.80 6.90
CA ASP A 327 -6.41 -33.79 5.60
C ASP A 327 -7.40 -33.26 4.56
N PHE A 328 -6.90 -32.49 3.61
CA PHE A 328 -7.69 -32.06 2.47
C PHE A 328 -6.87 -32.16 1.19
N GLN A 329 -7.56 -32.46 0.10
CA GLN A 329 -6.96 -32.43 -1.22
C GLN A 329 -6.70 -30.98 -1.63
N LEU A 330 -5.45 -30.69 -1.97
CA LEU A 330 -5.05 -29.38 -2.44
C LEU A 330 -5.52 -29.21 -3.89
N ALA A 331 -6.21 -28.10 -4.15
CA ALA A 331 -6.58 -27.73 -5.51
C ALA A 331 -5.47 -26.88 -6.15
N ILE A 332 -5.36 -26.99 -7.47
CA ILE A 332 -4.60 -26.02 -8.26
C ILE A 332 -5.29 -24.67 -8.12
N GLU A 333 -4.50 -23.67 -7.76
CA GLU A 333 -4.97 -22.30 -7.66
C GLU A 333 -4.58 -21.53 -8.91
N LYS A 334 -5.47 -20.62 -9.30
CA LYS A 334 -5.23 -19.71 -10.43
C LYS A 334 -4.80 -18.36 -9.90
N TRP A 335 -3.65 -17.87 -10.33
CA TRP A 335 -3.28 -16.47 -10.21
C TRP A 335 -3.61 -15.79 -11.52
N THR A 336 -4.35 -14.70 -11.42
CA THR A 336 -4.69 -13.87 -12.56
C THR A 336 -3.81 -12.66 -12.56
N ASN A 337 -3.21 -12.38 -13.71
CA ASN A 337 -2.69 -11.06 -14.01
C ASN A 337 -3.86 -10.27 -14.60
N SER A 338 -4.50 -9.45 -13.76
CA SER A 338 -5.76 -8.79 -14.10
C SER A 338 -5.57 -7.31 -14.43
N LYS A 339 -6.30 -6.86 -15.44
CA LYS A 339 -6.39 -5.49 -15.89
C LYS A 339 -7.85 -5.04 -15.81
N TYR A 340 -8.07 -3.95 -15.11
CA TYR A 340 -9.40 -3.40 -14.91
C TYR A 340 -9.87 -2.63 -16.15
N SER A 341 -11.04 -3.01 -16.67
CA SER A 341 -11.68 -2.48 -17.88
C SER A 341 -13.11 -2.00 -17.54
N LEU A 342 -13.51 -0.83 -18.03
CA LEU A 342 -14.82 -0.26 -17.69
C LEU A 342 -15.88 -0.77 -18.68
N ASN A 343 -16.99 -1.36 -18.22
CA ASN A 343 -18.13 -1.66 -19.08
C ASN A 343 -18.75 -0.35 -19.60
N PRO A 344 -18.74 -0.08 -20.92
CA PRO A 344 -19.14 1.21 -21.47
C PRO A 344 -20.62 1.58 -21.25
N GLN A 345 -21.49 0.61 -20.97
CA GLN A 345 -22.95 0.80 -20.87
C GLN A 345 -23.42 0.92 -19.41
N THR A 346 -22.87 0.11 -18.49
CA THR A 346 -23.26 0.14 -17.07
C THR A 346 -22.35 1.03 -16.22
N LYS A 347 -21.20 1.47 -16.77
CA LYS A 347 -20.12 2.17 -16.05
C LYS A 347 -19.54 1.38 -14.87
N GLU A 348 -19.79 0.07 -14.82
CA GLU A 348 -19.19 -0.82 -13.84
C GLU A 348 -17.76 -1.21 -14.21
N ILE A 349 -17.00 -1.47 -13.17
CA ILE A 349 -15.62 -1.95 -13.16
C ILE A 349 -15.63 -3.43 -13.54
N THR A 350 -15.02 -3.80 -14.66
CA THR A 350 -14.93 -5.19 -15.13
C THR A 350 -13.47 -5.63 -15.23
N GLU A 351 -13.07 -6.56 -14.39
CA GLU A 351 -11.74 -7.14 -14.36
C GLU A 351 -11.53 -8.08 -15.58
N GLU A 352 -10.62 -7.71 -16.49
CA GLU A 352 -10.19 -8.54 -17.62
C GLU A 352 -8.84 -9.20 -17.31
N VAL A 353 -8.77 -10.52 -17.44
CA VAL A 353 -7.58 -11.31 -17.11
C VAL A 353 -6.66 -11.38 -18.34
N GLU A 354 -5.51 -10.69 -18.32
CA GLU A 354 -4.52 -10.68 -19.43
C GLU A 354 -3.69 -11.97 -19.50
N GLY A 355 -3.52 -12.64 -18.36
CA GLY A 355 -2.79 -13.89 -18.27
C GLY A 355 -3.10 -14.64 -16.99
N THR A 356 -2.88 -15.94 -17.02
CA THR A 356 -3.17 -16.84 -15.91
C THR A 356 -1.99 -17.73 -15.66
N PHE A 357 -1.66 -17.90 -14.38
CA PHE A 357 -0.68 -18.87 -13.91
C PHE A 357 -1.45 -19.83 -13.01
N ARG A 358 -1.35 -21.13 -13.28
CA ARG A 358 -2.02 -22.18 -12.52
C ARG A 358 -1.00 -23.15 -11.97
N GLN A 359 -1.01 -23.30 -10.66
CA GLN A 359 -0.14 -24.23 -9.94
C GLN A 359 -0.76 -24.52 -8.57
N TYR A 360 -0.30 -25.57 -7.91
CA TYR A 360 -0.61 -25.75 -6.50
C TYR A 360 -0.07 -24.57 -5.65
N PRO A 361 -0.86 -23.99 -4.73
CA PRO A 361 -0.51 -22.81 -3.95
C PRO A 361 0.42 -23.14 -2.79
N ILE A 362 1.48 -23.89 -3.05
CA ILE A 362 2.46 -24.31 -2.04
C ILE A 362 3.89 -24.22 -2.56
N ARG A 363 4.84 -24.08 -1.63
CA ARG A 363 6.28 -24.29 -1.87
C ARG A 363 6.89 -25.06 -0.71
N LEU A 364 8.03 -25.70 -0.92
CA LEU A 364 8.79 -26.35 0.15
C LEU A 364 9.19 -25.32 1.21
N ALA A 365 9.04 -25.69 2.48
CA ALA A 365 9.15 -24.76 3.59
C ALA A 365 9.83 -25.33 4.83
N TRP A 366 10.76 -26.30 4.68
CA TRP A 366 11.71 -26.59 5.76
C TRP A 366 12.65 -25.41 6.00
N ALA A 367 12.99 -24.67 4.94
CA ALA A 367 13.66 -23.40 4.99
C ALA A 367 12.89 -22.31 4.24
N ILE A 368 12.99 -21.08 4.73
CA ILE A 368 12.57 -19.85 4.07
C ILE A 368 13.63 -18.77 4.24
N THR A 369 13.62 -17.75 3.40
CA THR A 369 14.51 -16.61 3.60
C THR A 369 13.98 -15.66 4.66
N ILE A 370 14.86 -14.87 5.28
CA ILE A 370 14.50 -13.78 6.20
C ILE A 370 13.49 -12.83 5.54
N HIS A 371 13.64 -12.54 4.24
CA HIS A 371 12.70 -11.69 3.49
C HIS A 371 11.29 -12.29 3.43
N LYS A 372 11.18 -13.60 3.19
CA LYS A 372 9.87 -14.27 3.12
C LYS A 372 9.27 -14.55 4.50
N SER A 373 10.08 -14.48 5.57
CA SER A 373 9.60 -14.65 6.94
C SER A 373 8.99 -13.38 7.53
N GLN A 374 9.20 -12.21 6.90
CA GLN A 374 8.64 -10.95 7.38
C GLN A 374 7.12 -11.00 7.44
N GLY A 375 6.55 -10.42 8.50
CA GLY A 375 5.13 -10.52 8.83
C GLY A 375 4.70 -11.85 9.47
N LEU A 376 5.45 -12.95 9.29
CA LEU A 376 5.13 -14.26 9.88
C LEU A 376 5.57 -14.36 11.34
N THR A 377 4.98 -15.29 12.09
CA THR A 377 5.31 -15.59 13.49
C THR A 377 5.39 -17.10 13.65
N PHE A 378 6.41 -17.59 14.35
CA PHE A 378 6.67 -19.02 14.56
C PHE A 378 6.81 -19.32 16.06
N GLU A 379 6.34 -20.50 16.45
CA GLU A 379 6.59 -21.06 17.78
C GLU A 379 8.04 -21.49 17.92
N ARG A 380 8.58 -22.15 16.89
CA ARG A 380 9.94 -22.68 16.86
C ARG A 380 10.64 -22.38 15.53
N ALA A 381 11.86 -21.86 15.58
CA ALA A 381 12.64 -21.59 14.37
C ALA A 381 14.14 -21.83 14.57
N ILE A 382 14.78 -22.30 13.50
CA ILE A 382 16.23 -22.44 13.38
C ILE A 382 16.74 -21.26 12.54
N ILE A 383 17.48 -20.34 13.14
CA ILE A 383 17.89 -19.10 12.50
C ILE A 383 19.35 -19.19 12.09
N ASP A 384 19.59 -18.97 10.79
CA ASP A 384 20.89 -18.82 10.17
C ASP A 384 21.03 -17.40 9.62
N ALA A 385 21.41 -16.48 10.51
CA ALA A 385 21.45 -15.05 10.25
C ALA A 385 22.86 -14.45 10.33
N ASN A 386 23.92 -15.23 10.55
CA ASN A 386 25.26 -14.67 10.68
C ASN A 386 25.78 -14.05 9.36
N ASN A 387 25.36 -14.60 8.22
CA ASN A 387 25.69 -14.04 6.90
C ASN A 387 24.71 -12.94 6.47
N SER A 388 24.13 -12.21 7.44
CA SER A 388 23.28 -11.07 7.15
C SER A 388 24.11 -10.01 6.44
N PHE A 389 23.54 -9.45 5.37
CA PHE A 389 24.22 -8.51 4.46
C PHE A 389 23.49 -7.17 4.36
N ALA A 390 22.31 -7.05 4.97
CA ALA A 390 21.53 -5.82 5.03
C ALA A 390 21.10 -5.53 6.47
N HIS A 391 20.90 -4.23 6.76
CA HIS A 391 20.35 -3.78 8.03
C HIS A 391 18.96 -4.41 8.26
N GLY A 392 18.71 -4.75 9.52
CA GLY A 392 17.42 -5.27 9.98
C GLY A 392 17.25 -6.76 9.80
N GLN A 393 18.07 -7.44 8.98
CA GLN A 393 17.93 -8.89 8.73
C GLN A 393 17.99 -9.74 10.00
N VAL A 394 18.98 -9.51 10.87
CA VAL A 394 19.09 -10.22 12.15
C VAL A 394 17.87 -9.93 13.03
N TYR A 395 17.48 -8.66 13.16
CA TYR A 395 16.31 -8.28 13.96
C TYR A 395 15.02 -8.94 13.45
N VAL A 396 14.81 -8.94 12.13
CA VAL A 396 13.63 -9.55 11.49
C VAL A 396 13.63 -11.05 11.73
N ALA A 397 14.75 -11.74 11.54
CA ALA A 397 14.86 -13.17 11.77
C ALA A 397 14.54 -13.54 13.22
N LEU A 398 15.17 -12.88 14.19
CA LEU A 398 15.00 -13.17 15.61
C LEU A 398 13.58 -12.83 16.10
N SER A 399 12.99 -11.74 15.61
CA SER A 399 11.64 -11.32 15.99
C SER A 399 10.51 -12.21 15.43
N ARG A 400 10.83 -13.22 14.62
CA ARG A 400 9.82 -14.19 14.15
C ARG A 400 9.43 -15.19 15.23
N CYS A 401 10.31 -15.48 16.19
CA CYS A 401 10.02 -16.37 17.31
C CYS A 401 9.19 -15.64 18.38
N LYS A 402 8.26 -16.36 19.02
CA LYS A 402 7.50 -15.83 20.16
C LYS A 402 8.33 -15.76 21.45
N THR A 403 9.22 -16.73 21.67
CA THR A 403 10.05 -16.85 22.88
C THR A 403 11.52 -17.13 22.52
N LEU A 404 12.43 -16.85 23.46
CA LEU A 404 13.85 -17.13 23.29
C LEU A 404 14.14 -18.64 23.23
N GLU A 405 13.36 -19.45 23.96
CA GLU A 405 13.48 -20.91 24.02
C GLU A 405 13.02 -21.58 22.72
N GLY A 406 12.03 -21.00 22.02
CA GLY A 406 11.60 -21.49 20.71
C GLY A 406 12.65 -21.30 19.61
N MET A 407 13.65 -20.46 19.86
CA MET A 407 14.69 -20.13 18.90
C MET A 407 15.93 -21.03 19.07
N VAL A 408 16.48 -21.48 17.95
CA VAL A 408 17.81 -22.10 17.86
C VAL A 408 18.63 -21.33 16.82
N LEU A 409 19.88 -21.01 17.12
CA LEU A 409 20.81 -20.43 16.15
C LEU A 409 21.62 -21.54 15.47
N ALA A 410 21.56 -21.61 14.15
CA ALA A 410 22.38 -22.51 13.34
C ALA A 410 23.83 -22.05 13.20
N SER A 411 24.07 -20.76 13.41
CA SER A 411 25.37 -20.09 13.34
C SER A 411 25.49 -19.12 14.51
N ARG A 412 26.68 -18.96 15.10
CA ARG A 412 26.90 -17.90 16.09
C ARG A 412 26.70 -16.53 15.45
N LEU A 413 25.97 -15.65 16.14
CA LEU A 413 25.84 -14.25 15.74
C LEU A 413 27.08 -13.49 16.19
N ASN A 414 27.79 -12.94 15.22
CA ASN A 414 28.91 -12.03 15.46
C ASN A 414 28.45 -10.59 15.33
N ARG A 415 29.23 -9.65 15.89
CA ARG A 415 28.93 -8.21 15.81
C ARG A 415 28.82 -7.70 14.37
N SER A 416 29.57 -8.29 13.45
CA SER A 416 29.50 -7.98 12.01
C SER A 416 28.16 -8.32 11.36
N ALA A 417 27.38 -9.25 11.93
CA ALA A 417 26.06 -9.60 11.43
C ALA A 417 24.99 -8.55 11.80
N ILE A 418 25.23 -7.76 12.86
CA ILE A 418 24.36 -6.64 13.26
C ILE A 418 24.76 -5.41 12.45
N ILE A 419 24.21 -5.32 11.24
CA ILE A 419 24.46 -4.20 10.32
C ILE A 419 23.57 -3.03 10.74
N CYS A 420 24.21 -1.90 11.05
CA CYS A 420 23.55 -0.65 11.37
C CYS A 420 23.62 0.29 10.16
N ASN A 421 22.50 0.83 9.69
CA ASN A 421 22.50 1.90 8.69
C ASN A 421 22.45 3.27 9.37
N SER A 422 23.42 4.15 9.08
CA SER A 422 23.49 5.50 9.66
C SER A 422 22.32 6.39 9.22
N THR A 423 21.88 6.27 7.97
CA THR A 423 20.73 7.03 7.46
C THR A 423 19.45 6.69 8.24
N ILE A 424 19.25 5.43 8.59
CA ILE A 424 18.08 5.05 9.41
C ILE A 424 18.20 5.64 10.82
N LYS A 425 19.41 5.67 11.41
CA LYS A 425 19.62 6.30 12.73
C LYS A 425 19.31 7.79 12.70
N GLU A 426 19.75 8.49 11.65
CA GLU A 426 19.44 9.91 11.45
C GLU A 426 17.94 10.12 11.31
N PHE A 427 17.29 9.32 10.46
CA PHE A 427 15.84 9.38 10.26
C PHE A 427 15.04 9.09 11.54
N ASP A 428 15.46 8.13 12.36
CA ASP A 428 14.81 7.82 13.64
C ASP A 428 14.84 9.03 14.61
N HIS A 429 15.90 9.83 14.59
CA HIS A 429 15.95 11.06 15.39
C HIS A 429 14.93 12.10 14.87
N GLU A 430 14.73 12.17 13.55
CA GLU A 430 13.72 13.05 12.96
C GLU A 430 12.28 12.59 13.23
N ILE A 431 12.04 11.29 13.41
CA ILE A 431 10.71 10.73 13.74
C ILE A 431 10.19 11.31 15.05
N GLU A 432 11.03 11.48 16.06
CA GLU A 432 10.61 12.05 17.36
C GLU A 432 10.24 13.53 17.22
N GLN A 433 10.94 14.26 16.35
CA GLN A 433 10.74 15.69 16.13
C GLN A 433 9.50 16.00 15.26
N ARG A 434 9.09 15.06 14.39
CA ARG A 434 7.93 15.19 13.50
C ARG A 434 6.60 14.71 14.11
N SER A 435 6.61 14.31 15.39
CA SER A 435 5.37 13.97 16.10
C SER A 435 4.59 15.24 16.41
N PRO A 436 3.33 15.35 15.98
CA PRO A 436 2.58 16.58 16.15
C PRO A 436 2.20 16.75 17.62
N ASP A 437 2.42 17.96 18.13
CA ASP A 437 1.88 18.34 19.43
C ASP A 437 0.38 18.68 19.32
N GLY A 438 -0.24 18.98 20.47
CA GLY A 438 -1.66 19.30 20.51
C GLY A 438 -2.04 20.57 19.74
N GLN A 439 -1.13 21.54 19.62
CA GLN A 439 -1.38 22.78 18.89
C GLN A 439 -1.28 22.55 17.39
N GLN A 440 -0.20 21.92 16.91
CA GLN A 440 0.00 21.59 15.51
C GLN A 440 -1.15 20.72 15.00
N LEU A 441 -1.61 19.73 15.79
CA LEU A 441 -2.77 18.91 15.42
C LEU A 441 -4.03 19.76 15.21
N ARG A 442 -4.31 20.74 16.09
CA ARG A 442 -5.48 21.62 15.94
C ARG A 442 -5.38 22.50 14.69
N GLU A 443 -4.19 22.99 14.36
CA GLU A 443 -3.94 23.78 13.15
C GLU A 443 -4.14 22.93 11.88
N LEU A 444 -3.62 21.70 11.85
CA LEU A 444 -3.84 20.75 10.75
C LEU A 444 -5.31 20.40 10.59
N GLN A 445 -6.04 20.18 11.69
CA GLN A 445 -7.49 19.92 11.67
C GLN A 445 -8.26 21.12 11.12
N ARG A 446 -7.91 22.34 11.53
CA ARG A 446 -8.54 23.57 11.05
C ARG A 446 -8.30 23.79 9.56
N SER A 447 -7.06 23.59 9.10
CA SER A 447 -6.70 23.67 7.69
C SER A 447 -7.50 22.67 6.85
N TYR A 448 -7.58 21.42 7.31
CA TYR A 448 -8.35 20.38 6.62
C TYR A 448 -9.85 20.67 6.59
N TYR A 449 -10.41 21.19 7.69
CA TYR A 449 -11.80 21.64 7.71
C TYR A 449 -12.07 22.72 6.67
N LEU A 450 -11.17 23.71 6.55
CA LEU A 450 -11.27 24.76 5.54
C LEU A 450 -11.14 24.24 4.11
N ASP A 451 -10.23 23.29 3.86
CA ASP A 451 -10.07 22.67 2.56
C ASP A 451 -11.36 21.93 2.15
N LEU A 452 -11.91 21.10 3.04
CA LEU A 452 -13.16 20.38 2.79
C LEU A 452 -14.32 21.34 2.54
N LEU A 453 -14.44 22.40 3.35
CA LEU A 453 -15.47 23.40 3.20
C LEU A 453 -15.31 24.17 1.87
N SER A 454 -14.08 24.54 1.52
CA SER A 454 -13.77 25.25 0.28
C SER A 454 -14.05 24.40 -0.95
N ASP A 455 -13.79 23.10 -0.89
CA ASP A 455 -14.14 22.18 -1.95
C ASP A 455 -15.66 22.11 -2.20
N GLN A 456 -16.51 22.28 -1.18
CA GLN A 456 -17.98 22.33 -1.36
C GLN A 456 -18.47 23.58 -2.10
N PHE A 457 -17.72 24.67 -2.04
CA PHE A 457 -18.04 25.95 -2.69
C PHE A 457 -17.10 26.25 -3.87
N SER A 458 -16.31 25.27 -4.31
CA SER A 458 -15.45 25.37 -5.47
C SER A 458 -16.25 25.07 -6.74
N PHE A 459 -16.67 26.12 -7.43
CA PHE A 459 -17.44 26.01 -8.68
C PHE A 459 -16.58 25.94 -9.95
N HIS A 460 -15.25 25.81 -9.79
CA HIS A 460 -14.32 25.87 -10.91
C HIS A 460 -14.54 24.78 -11.96
N LEU A 461 -14.83 23.54 -11.54
CA LEU A 461 -15.12 22.45 -12.48
C LEU A 461 -16.39 22.73 -13.28
N LEU A 462 -17.42 23.27 -12.65
CA LEU A 462 -18.67 23.61 -13.30
C LEU A 462 -18.48 24.77 -14.31
N GLU A 463 -17.68 25.79 -13.93
CA GLU A 463 -17.28 26.87 -14.83
C GLU A 463 -16.53 26.36 -16.06
N GLN A 464 -15.55 25.46 -15.87
CA GLN A 464 -14.80 24.86 -16.98
C GLN A 464 -15.72 24.10 -17.94
N ARG A 465 -16.70 23.35 -17.43
CA ARG A 465 -17.67 22.62 -18.26
C ARG A 465 -18.58 23.56 -19.02
N LEU A 466 -19.07 24.61 -18.37
CA LEU A 466 -19.87 25.65 -19.03
C LEU A 466 -19.10 26.32 -20.18
N LEU A 467 -17.84 26.70 -19.94
CA LEU A 467 -16.96 27.27 -20.97
C LEU A 467 -16.66 26.27 -22.10
N GLN A 468 -16.52 24.98 -21.78
CA GLN A 468 -16.35 23.92 -22.77
C GLN A 468 -17.59 23.81 -23.68
N VAL A 469 -18.80 23.86 -23.11
CA VAL A 469 -20.05 23.88 -23.87
C VAL A 469 -20.14 25.12 -24.76
N VAL A 470 -19.85 26.31 -24.22
CA VAL A 470 -19.80 27.57 -25.01
C VAL A 470 -18.85 27.43 -26.20
N ARG A 471 -17.66 26.87 -25.98
CA ARG A 471 -16.66 26.68 -27.03
C ARG A 471 -17.13 25.72 -28.12
N ILE A 472 -17.72 24.59 -27.76
CA ILE A 472 -18.27 23.62 -28.73
C ILE A 472 -19.40 24.28 -29.53
N MET A 473 -20.26 25.05 -28.87
CA MET A 473 -21.34 25.79 -29.51
C MET A 473 -20.82 26.81 -30.52
N ASP A 474 -19.80 27.59 -30.14
CA ASP A 474 -19.19 28.64 -30.97
C ASP A 474 -18.44 28.06 -32.18
N GLU A 475 -17.67 26.98 -31.98
CA GLU A 475 -16.84 26.38 -33.04
C GLU A 475 -17.65 25.52 -34.03
N HIS A 476 -18.71 24.84 -33.57
CA HIS A 476 -19.37 23.79 -34.36
C HIS A 476 -20.88 23.97 -34.58
N LEU A 477 -21.58 24.67 -33.69
CA LEU A 477 -23.05 24.71 -33.69
C LEU A 477 -23.62 26.12 -33.90
N TYR A 478 -22.77 27.13 -34.07
CA TYR A 478 -23.18 28.55 -34.12
C TYR A 478 -24.19 28.85 -35.24
N ARG A 479 -24.08 28.18 -36.39
CA ARG A 479 -25.02 28.36 -37.52
C ARG A 479 -26.37 27.69 -37.27
N LEU A 480 -26.37 26.58 -36.54
CA LEU A 480 -27.56 25.78 -36.28
C LEU A 480 -28.36 26.32 -35.09
N TYR A 481 -27.67 26.83 -34.07
CA TYR A 481 -28.26 27.27 -32.81
C TYR A 481 -27.72 28.63 -32.32
N PRO A 482 -27.83 29.71 -33.12
CA PRO A 482 -27.24 31.02 -32.77
C PRO A 482 -27.85 31.64 -31.50
N GLN A 483 -29.16 31.50 -31.29
CA GLN A 483 -29.82 32.04 -30.08
C GLN A 483 -29.40 31.30 -28.81
N LEU A 484 -29.23 29.97 -28.90
CA LEU A 484 -28.77 29.16 -27.78
C LEU A 484 -27.32 29.48 -27.43
N LEU A 485 -26.45 29.74 -28.41
CA LEU A 485 -25.08 30.21 -28.17
C LEU A 485 -25.04 31.55 -27.42
N VAL A 486 -25.90 32.51 -27.77
CA VAL A 486 -26.01 33.79 -27.04
C VAL A 486 -26.39 33.53 -25.59
N ARG A 487 -27.40 32.69 -25.35
CA ARG A 487 -27.83 32.29 -24.00
C ARG A 487 -26.72 31.64 -23.18
N TYR A 488 -25.93 30.74 -23.78
CA TYR A 488 -24.79 30.11 -23.10
C TYR A 488 -23.67 31.11 -22.77
N LYS A 489 -23.43 32.12 -23.63
CA LYS A 489 -22.48 33.21 -23.36
C LYS A 489 -22.98 34.08 -22.19
N GLU A 490 -24.25 34.49 -22.22
CA GLU A 490 -24.89 35.24 -21.11
C GLU A 490 -24.87 34.44 -19.80
N ALA A 491 -25.14 33.13 -19.87
CA ALA A 491 -25.08 32.25 -18.72
C ALA A 491 -23.65 32.15 -18.16
N SER A 492 -22.63 32.07 -19.02
CA SER A 492 -21.22 32.08 -18.61
C SER A 492 -20.82 33.38 -17.92
N ASP A 493 -21.27 34.53 -18.42
CA ASP A 493 -21.01 35.83 -17.79
C ASP A 493 -21.73 35.97 -16.44
N THR A 494 -22.97 35.48 -16.37
CA THR A 494 -23.76 35.44 -15.13
C THR A 494 -23.12 34.50 -14.12
N PHE A 495 -22.65 33.32 -14.54
CA PHE A 495 -21.93 32.37 -13.70
C PHE A 495 -20.69 33.01 -13.09
N LYS A 496 -19.86 33.65 -13.93
CA LYS A 496 -18.63 34.30 -13.46
C LYS A 496 -18.90 35.40 -12.42
N THR A 497 -19.96 36.18 -12.61
CA THR A 497 -20.27 37.33 -11.75
C THR A 497 -21.00 36.94 -10.47
N LYS A 498 -21.99 36.05 -10.55
CA LYS A 498 -22.86 35.67 -9.43
C LYS A 498 -22.43 34.40 -8.69
N ILE A 499 -21.69 33.50 -9.34
CA ILE A 499 -21.20 32.26 -8.74
C ILE A 499 -19.72 32.41 -8.41
N SER A 500 -18.84 32.51 -9.41
CA SER A 500 -17.38 32.45 -9.18
C SER A 500 -16.88 33.59 -8.28
N LYS A 501 -17.17 34.86 -8.61
CA LYS A 501 -16.75 36.01 -7.77
C LYS A 501 -17.36 36.00 -6.37
N VAL A 502 -18.61 35.58 -6.25
CA VAL A 502 -19.28 35.51 -4.94
C VAL A 502 -18.69 34.38 -4.11
N ALA A 503 -18.37 33.24 -4.72
CA ALA A 503 -17.69 32.13 -4.06
C ALA A 503 -16.29 32.51 -3.56
N GLU A 504 -15.50 33.27 -4.34
CA GLU A 504 -14.20 33.79 -3.89
C GLU A 504 -14.34 34.71 -2.66
N THR A 505 -15.32 35.63 -2.71
CA THR A 505 -15.60 36.55 -1.59
C THR A 505 -16.11 35.79 -0.37
N PHE A 506 -16.99 34.81 -0.58
CA PHE A 506 -17.55 33.96 0.45
C PHE A 506 -16.48 33.11 1.12
N ASN A 507 -15.53 32.57 0.34
CA ASN A 507 -14.36 31.85 0.84
C ASN A 507 -13.56 32.70 1.81
N THR A 508 -13.24 33.94 1.43
CA THR A 508 -12.52 34.87 2.30
C THR A 508 -13.27 35.11 3.62
N GLN A 509 -14.60 35.23 3.55
CA GLN A 509 -15.43 35.48 4.73
C GLN A 509 -15.44 34.30 5.71
N TYR A 510 -15.84 33.10 5.26
CA TYR A 510 -15.91 31.96 6.18
C TYR A 510 -14.52 31.52 6.64
N SER A 511 -13.47 31.70 5.83
CA SER A 511 -12.08 31.46 6.24
C SER A 511 -11.69 32.35 7.41
N GLY A 512 -12.05 33.65 7.35
CA GLY A 512 -11.86 34.56 8.48
C GLY A 512 -12.62 34.12 9.73
N MET A 513 -13.85 33.64 9.58
CA MET A 513 -14.66 33.15 10.71
C MET A 513 -14.03 31.91 11.37
N VAL A 514 -13.62 30.91 10.59
CA VAL A 514 -12.95 29.70 11.10
C VAL A 514 -11.63 30.02 11.80
N MET A 515 -10.91 31.05 11.34
CA MET A 515 -9.67 31.48 11.98
C MET A 515 -9.89 32.30 13.26
N SER A 516 -11.08 32.86 13.45
CA SER A 516 -11.40 33.74 14.59
C SER A 516 -11.82 32.99 15.87
N THR A 517 -12.21 31.72 15.76
CA THR A 517 -12.69 30.91 16.88
C THR A 517 -11.93 29.59 17.01
N GLU A 518 -11.64 29.18 18.25
CA GLU A 518 -11.03 27.86 18.48
C GLU A 518 -12.01 26.72 18.21
N ASP A 519 -13.27 26.86 18.62
CA ASP A 519 -14.35 25.90 18.42
C ASP A 519 -15.16 26.20 17.14
N TYR A 520 -14.45 26.32 16.02
CA TYR A 520 -15.06 26.60 14.71
C TYR A 520 -16.09 25.54 14.30
N ALA A 521 -15.95 24.29 14.74
CA ALA A 521 -16.84 23.20 14.38
C ALA A 521 -18.25 23.36 14.95
N ASN A 522 -18.40 24.02 16.11
CA ASN A 522 -19.69 24.24 16.76
C ASN A 522 -20.14 25.71 16.74
N ASP A 523 -19.46 26.58 15.98
CA ASP A 523 -19.79 28.00 15.89
C ASP A 523 -21.15 28.21 15.19
N PRO A 524 -22.20 28.68 15.90
CA PRO A 524 -23.51 28.90 15.32
C PRO A 524 -23.52 29.97 14.23
N ALA A 525 -22.65 30.99 14.33
CA ALA A 525 -22.57 32.06 13.36
C ALA A 525 -21.98 31.54 12.03
N LEU A 526 -20.92 30.74 12.12
CA LEU A 526 -20.35 30.07 10.94
C LEU A 526 -21.38 29.15 10.28
N ASN A 527 -22.03 28.28 11.05
CA ASN A 527 -23.01 27.34 10.50
C ASN A 527 -24.18 28.05 9.79
N SER A 528 -24.71 29.11 10.41
CA SER A 528 -25.74 29.97 9.79
C SER A 528 -25.23 30.60 8.47
N ARG A 529 -23.98 31.07 8.45
CA ARG A 529 -23.38 31.67 7.24
C ARG A 529 -23.19 30.65 6.12
N ILE A 530 -22.72 29.44 6.44
CA ILE A 530 -22.57 28.34 5.49
C ILE A 530 -23.92 27.91 4.91
N THR A 531 -24.93 27.75 5.77
CA THR A 531 -26.29 27.40 5.36
C THR A 531 -26.89 28.47 4.44
N ALA A 532 -26.74 29.75 4.78
CA ALA A 532 -27.19 30.86 3.94
C ALA A 532 -26.47 30.90 2.58
N GLY A 533 -25.15 30.66 2.57
CA GLY A 533 -24.37 30.55 1.34
C GLY A 533 -24.84 29.41 0.45
N ALA A 534 -25.07 28.22 1.02
CA ALA A 534 -25.59 27.06 0.29
C ALA A 534 -26.97 27.36 -0.35
N HIS A 535 -27.88 28.02 0.38
CA HIS A 535 -29.16 28.45 -0.18
C HIS A 535 -29.00 29.46 -1.32
N TYR A 536 -28.12 30.45 -1.17
CA TYR A 536 -27.83 31.43 -2.20
C TYR A 536 -27.32 30.77 -3.50
N PHE A 537 -26.26 29.96 -3.39
CA PHE A 537 -25.68 29.31 -4.57
C PHE A 537 -26.65 28.33 -5.22
N ARG A 538 -27.43 27.59 -4.42
CA ARG A 538 -28.49 26.73 -4.96
C ARG A 538 -29.49 27.54 -5.78
N GLN A 539 -30.00 28.64 -5.26
CA GLN A 539 -30.99 29.47 -5.94
C GLN A 539 -30.43 30.07 -7.25
N GLU A 540 -29.20 30.59 -7.23
CA GLU A 540 -28.57 31.16 -8.43
C GLU A 540 -28.24 30.08 -9.47
N LEU A 541 -27.78 28.89 -9.06
CA LEU A 541 -27.54 27.77 -9.98
C LEU A 541 -28.85 27.24 -10.59
N GLU A 542 -29.91 27.08 -9.78
CA GLU A 542 -31.24 26.69 -10.27
C GLU A 542 -31.79 27.72 -11.26
N ALA A 543 -31.67 29.02 -10.95
CA ALA A 543 -32.11 30.09 -11.85
C ALA A 543 -31.32 30.10 -13.17
N LEU A 544 -30.02 29.85 -13.12
CA LEU A 544 -29.14 29.85 -14.30
C LEU A 544 -29.39 28.65 -15.22
N PHE A 545 -29.50 27.45 -14.64
CA PHE A 545 -29.50 26.21 -15.43
C PHE A 545 -30.88 25.65 -15.75
N SER A 546 -31.93 25.97 -14.97
CA SER A 546 -33.29 25.41 -15.19
C SER A 546 -33.80 25.64 -16.61
N SER A 547 -33.84 26.90 -17.05
CA SER A 547 -34.28 27.25 -18.41
C SER A 547 -33.28 26.83 -19.49
N LEU A 548 -31.97 26.94 -19.20
CA LEU A 548 -30.91 26.68 -20.15
C LEU A 548 -30.87 25.19 -20.55
N LEU A 549 -30.99 24.28 -19.58
CA LEU A 549 -30.96 22.84 -19.83
C LEU A 549 -32.20 22.36 -20.62
N ASP A 550 -33.37 22.90 -20.32
CA ASP A 550 -34.61 22.56 -21.04
C ASP A 550 -34.56 22.96 -22.53
N GLU A 551 -33.94 24.11 -22.82
CA GLU A 551 -33.73 24.63 -24.18
C GLU A 551 -32.62 23.88 -24.95
N THR A 552 -31.78 23.13 -24.24
CA THR A 552 -30.62 22.42 -24.82
C THR A 552 -31.04 21.08 -25.43
N ARG A 553 -31.76 21.14 -26.56
CA ARG A 553 -32.10 19.98 -27.39
C ARG A 553 -31.41 20.08 -28.75
N ILE A 554 -30.16 19.61 -28.78
CA ILE A 554 -29.28 19.74 -29.95
C ILE A 554 -29.31 18.48 -30.81
N GLY A 555 -29.65 18.63 -32.09
CA GLY A 555 -29.48 17.64 -33.15
C GLY A 555 -28.26 17.98 -34.00
N THR A 556 -27.33 17.05 -34.15
CA THR A 556 -26.20 17.20 -35.07
C THR A 556 -25.85 15.85 -35.70
N ASP A 557 -25.57 15.86 -37.01
CA ASP A 557 -25.15 14.67 -37.76
C ASP A 557 -23.67 14.35 -37.54
N ASN A 558 -22.91 15.27 -36.96
CA ASN A 558 -21.51 15.05 -36.62
C ASN A 558 -21.41 14.24 -35.31
N LYS A 559 -21.16 12.94 -35.45
CA LYS A 559 -21.02 12.00 -34.32
C LYS A 559 -19.96 12.40 -33.30
N GLU A 560 -18.87 13.05 -33.72
CA GLU A 560 -17.79 13.47 -32.83
C GLU A 560 -18.19 14.70 -32.00
N VAL A 561 -18.83 15.69 -32.63
CA VAL A 561 -19.37 16.87 -31.95
C VAL A 561 -20.48 16.47 -30.98
N LYS A 562 -21.38 15.57 -31.40
CA LYS A 562 -22.43 15.02 -30.54
C LYS A 562 -21.86 14.36 -29.29
N LYS A 563 -20.78 13.59 -29.44
CA LYS A 563 -20.09 12.94 -28.32
C LYS A 563 -19.42 13.96 -27.39
N LYS A 564 -18.67 14.93 -27.94
CA LYS A 564 -18.01 15.98 -27.14
C LYS A 564 -19.00 16.84 -26.38
N PHE A 565 -20.14 17.17 -26.99
CA PHE A 565 -21.21 17.94 -26.35
C PHE A 565 -21.90 17.14 -25.24
N ALA A 566 -22.15 15.84 -25.42
CA ALA A 566 -22.75 15.00 -24.38
C ALA A 566 -21.79 14.67 -23.22
N GLU A 567 -20.47 14.74 -23.44
CA GLU A 567 -19.44 14.56 -22.41
C GLU A 567 -19.11 15.84 -21.62
N ALA A 568 -19.44 17.01 -22.19
CA ALA A 568 -19.31 18.32 -21.57
C ALA A 568 -20.54 18.62 -20.72
#